data_AF-A0A2M8LQF6-F1
#
_entry.id   AF-A0A2M8LQF6-F1
#
_cell.length_a   1.000
_cell.length_b   1.000
_cell.length_c   1.000
_cell.angle_alpha   90.00
_cell.angle_beta   90.00
_cell.angle_gamma   90.00
#
_symmetry.space_group_name_H-M   'P 1'
#
loop_
_entity.id
_entity.type
_entity.pdbx_description
1 polymer ?
#
loop_
_entity_poly.entity_id
_entity_poly.type
_entity_poly.pdbx_seq_one_letter_code
_entity_poly.pdbx_strand_id
1 'polypeptide(L)'
;MALKFEDVLHARLGRLNDAVGDWTATITKLENLSGEARNGMKAKSDAARWEGENATVTRAFVDKTVKEFQDALTQATSVRDILRDGHTTVKAAQGELKRVVDNPRRA
;
A
#
# COMPACT_ATOMS: atom_id res chain seq x y z
N MET A 1 -2.03 -10.51 -26.10
CA MET A 1 -1.56 -11.90 -25.89
C MET A 1 -2.58 -12.58 -24.97
N ALA A 2 -3.16 -13.70 -25.37
CA ALA A 2 -4.14 -14.42 -24.54
C ALA A 2 -3.41 -15.30 -23.52
N LEU A 3 -3.89 -15.36 -22.27
CA LEU A 3 -3.40 -16.31 -21.26
C LEU A 3 -3.72 -17.74 -21.70
N LYS A 4 -2.76 -18.65 -21.57
CA LYS A 4 -2.96 -20.10 -21.78
C LYS A 4 -3.25 -20.79 -20.44
N PHE A 5 -3.85 -21.97 -20.51
CA PHE A 5 -4.12 -22.83 -19.36
C PHE A 5 -2.86 -23.07 -18.50
N GLU A 6 -1.74 -23.44 -19.13
CA GLU A 6 -0.46 -23.69 -18.44
C GLU A 6 0.09 -22.44 -17.72
N ASP A 7 -0.14 -21.25 -18.29
CA ASP A 7 0.30 -19.99 -17.69
C ASP A 7 -0.40 -19.75 -16.36
N VAL A 8 -1.68 -20.11 -16.26
CA VAL A 8 -2.48 -20.01 -15.03
C VAL A 8 -2.11 -21.12 -14.04
N LEU A 9 -2.01 -22.35 -14.51
CA LEU A 9 -1.72 -23.52 -13.67
C LEU A 9 -0.36 -23.41 -12.97
N HIS A 10 0.63 -22.84 -13.66
CA HIS A 10 2.00 -22.69 -13.18
C HIS A 10 2.39 -21.26 -12.81
N ALA A 11 1.42 -20.34 -12.73
CA ALA A 11 1.67 -18.96 -12.34
C ALA A 11 2.47 -18.89 -11.02
N ARG A 12 3.63 -18.23 -11.08
CA ARG A 12 4.49 -17.99 -9.92
C ARG A 12 4.03 -16.73 -9.19
N LEU A 13 3.21 -16.93 -8.16
CA LEU A 13 2.59 -15.83 -7.40
C LEU A 13 3.49 -15.22 -6.32
N GLY A 14 4.68 -15.78 -6.09
CA GLY A 14 5.62 -15.33 -5.05
C GLY A 14 5.94 -13.83 -5.14
N ARG A 15 6.26 -13.32 -6.33
CA ARG A 15 6.57 -11.90 -6.53
C ARG A 15 5.41 -10.96 -6.16
N LEU A 16 4.17 -11.41 -6.33
CA LEU A 16 3.01 -10.61 -5.94
C LEU A 16 2.84 -10.59 -4.42
N ASN A 17 3.13 -11.71 -3.75
CA ASN A 17 3.20 -11.76 -2.28
C ASN A 17 4.34 -10.90 -1.72
N ASP A 18 5.51 -10.92 -2.36
CA ASP A 18 6.66 -10.09 -1.98
C ASP A 18 6.29 -8.60 -2.09
N ALA A 19 5.63 -8.20 -3.18
CA ALA A 19 5.15 -6.84 -3.36
C ALA A 19 4.14 -6.41 -2.27
N VAL A 20 3.26 -7.31 -1.82
CA VAL A 20 2.37 -7.05 -0.67
C VAL A 20 3.19 -6.79 0.60
N GLY A 21 4.26 -7.55 0.82
CA GLY A 21 5.21 -7.35 1.92
C GLY A 21 5.91 -5.99 1.85
N ASP A 22 6.46 -5.64 0.69
CA ASP A 22 7.16 -4.37 0.48
C ASP A 22 6.26 -3.16 0.71
N TRP A 23 5.02 -3.21 0.22
CA TRP A 23 4.04 -2.17 0.48
C TRP A 23 3.60 -2.12 1.94
N THR A 24 3.53 -3.26 2.62
CA THR A 24 3.27 -3.31 4.07
C THR A 24 4.39 -2.62 4.85
N ALA A 25 5.65 -2.87 4.51
CA ALA A 25 6.78 -2.17 5.12
C ALA A 25 6.78 -0.66 4.80
N THR A 26 6.35 -0.28 3.59
CA THR A 26 6.20 1.13 3.18
C THR A 26 5.11 1.84 3.99
N ILE A 27 3.97 1.19 4.21
CA ILE A 27 2.88 1.69 5.05
C ILE A 27 3.39 1.97 6.47
N THR A 28 4.09 1.03 7.10
CA THR A 28 4.64 1.22 8.45
C THR A 28 5.58 2.43 8.54
N LYS A 29 6.42 2.66 7.51
CA LYS A 29 7.28 3.85 7.46
C LYS A 29 6.47 5.14 7.32
N LEU A 30 5.43 5.14 6.48
CA LEU A 30 4.55 6.30 6.28
C LEU A 30 3.70 6.60 7.53
N GLU A 31 3.26 5.60 8.27
CA GLU A 31 2.59 5.76 9.57
C GLU A 31 3.49 6.50 10.55
N ASN A 32 4.74 6.07 10.67
CA ASN A 32 5.73 6.73 11.54
C ASN A 32 5.98 8.18 11.10
N LEU A 33 6.26 8.42 9.81
CA LEU A 33 6.49 9.77 9.28
C LEU A 33 5.26 10.67 9.44
N SER A 34 4.05 10.14 9.24
CA SER A 34 2.81 10.88 9.47
C SER A 34 2.63 11.25 10.96
N GLY A 35 2.98 10.33 11.86
CA GLY A 35 3.01 10.57 13.30
C GLY A 35 4.01 11.64 13.70
N GLU A 36 5.25 11.57 13.20
CA GLU A 36 6.30 12.57 13.44
C GLU A 36 5.93 13.94 12.88
N ALA A 37 5.33 13.99 11.68
CA ALA A 37 4.87 15.23 11.07
C ALA A 37 3.78 15.89 11.93
N ARG A 38 2.77 15.14 12.38
CA ARG A 38 1.70 15.67 13.23
C ARG A 38 2.19 16.07 14.62
N ASN A 39 2.84 15.15 15.31
CA ASN A 39 3.15 15.29 16.74
C ASN A 39 4.44 16.08 16.98
N GLY A 40 5.33 16.14 15.98
CA GLY A 40 6.57 16.89 16.03
C GLY A 40 6.49 18.20 15.25
N MET A 41 6.45 18.11 13.93
CA MET A 41 6.57 19.28 13.05
C MET A 41 5.40 20.25 13.24
N LYS A 42 4.16 19.76 13.17
CA LYS A 42 2.96 20.60 13.34
C LYS A 42 2.83 21.15 14.75
N ALA A 43 2.96 20.31 15.77
CA ALA A 43 2.86 20.78 17.16
C ALA A 43 3.88 21.90 17.48
N LYS A 44 5.12 21.77 17.00
CA LYS A 44 6.16 22.82 17.17
C LYS A 44 5.86 24.07 16.36
N SER A 45 5.43 23.91 15.11
CA SER A 45 5.02 25.03 14.25
C SER A 45 3.89 25.82 14.90
N ASP A 46 2.87 25.13 15.41
CA ASP A 46 1.70 25.69 16.08
C ASP A 46 2.10 26.47 17.35
N ALA A 47 2.99 25.91 18.18
CA ALA A 47 3.45 26.52 19.43
C ALA A 47 4.46 27.67 19.28
N ALA A 48 5.09 27.82 18.11
CA ALA A 48 6.11 28.85 17.90
C ALA A 48 5.50 30.26 17.93
N ARG A 49 6.20 31.21 18.58
CA ARG A 49 5.79 32.63 18.73
C ARG A 49 6.41 33.55 17.67
N TRP A 50 6.63 33.03 16.47
CA TRP A 50 7.03 33.80 15.29
C TRP A 50 5.83 34.48 14.63
N GLU A 51 6.04 35.73 14.19
CA GLU A 51 5.05 36.61 13.58
C GLU A 51 5.56 37.18 12.25
N GLY A 52 4.64 37.73 11.45
CA GLY A 52 4.90 38.24 10.11
C GLY A 52 4.69 37.21 8.99
N GLU A 53 4.85 37.63 7.74
CA GLU A 53 4.57 36.84 6.53
C GLU A 53 5.23 35.44 6.53
N ASN A 54 6.47 35.35 7.02
CA ASN A 54 7.19 34.08 7.08
C ASN A 54 6.53 33.04 8.00
N ALA A 55 5.83 33.48 9.06
CA ALA A 55 5.10 32.58 9.94
C ALA A 55 3.87 31.98 9.23
N THR A 56 3.14 32.78 8.46
CA THR A 56 1.96 32.34 7.69
C THR A 56 2.35 31.31 6.64
N VAL A 57 3.37 31.61 5.84
CA VAL A 57 3.84 30.70 4.77
C VAL A 57 4.36 29.39 5.35
N THR A 58 5.17 29.45 6.40
CA THR A 58 5.77 28.23 6.97
C THR A 58 4.72 27.35 7.65
N ARG A 59 3.74 27.92 8.35
CA ARG A 59 2.63 27.14 8.94
C ARG A 59 1.81 26.43 7.87
N ALA A 60 1.45 27.13 6.79
CA ALA A 60 0.72 26.53 5.68
C ALA A 60 1.52 25.40 4.99
N PHE A 61 2.84 25.59 4.85
CA PHE A 61 3.73 24.54 4.33
C PHE A 61 3.77 23.30 5.24
N VAL A 62 3.86 23.50 6.55
CA VAL A 62 3.83 22.41 7.54
C VAL A 62 2.50 21.67 7.48
N ASP A 63 1.38 22.39 7.46
CA ASP A 63 0.05 21.79 7.36
C ASP A 63 -0.11 20.97 6.09
N LYS A 64 0.37 21.50 4.96
CA LYS A 64 0.38 20.76 3.69
C LYS A 64 1.24 19.50 3.80
N THR A 65 2.46 19.60 4.30
CA THR A 65 3.37 18.46 4.45
C THR A 65 2.77 17.34 5.31
N VAL A 66 2.13 17.71 6.42
CA VAL A 66 1.43 16.78 7.31
C VAL A 66 0.29 16.07 6.58
N LYS A 67 -0.44 16.77 5.72
CA LYS A 67 -1.50 16.19 4.90
C LYS A 67 -0.93 15.25 3.83
N GLU A 68 0.11 15.64 3.11
CA GLU A 68 0.73 14.79 2.07
C GLU A 68 1.21 13.45 2.63
N PHE A 69 1.75 13.40 3.86
CA PHE A 69 2.09 12.12 4.50
C PHE A 69 0.87 11.23 4.78
N GLN A 70 -0.27 11.83 5.13
CA GLN A 70 -1.52 11.08 5.35
C GLN A 70 -2.06 10.55 4.03
N ASP A 71 -2.08 11.39 3.00
CA ASP A 71 -2.57 11.03 1.68
C ASP A 71 -1.68 9.93 1.09
N ALA A 72 -0.36 10.02 1.22
CA ALA A 72 0.59 8.98 0.83
C ALA A 72 0.34 7.66 1.56
N LEU A 73 0.09 7.70 2.87
CA LEU A 73 -0.25 6.52 3.67
C LEU A 73 -1.54 5.85 3.16
N THR A 74 -2.59 6.64 2.89
CA THR A 74 -3.84 6.14 2.33
C THR A 74 -3.63 5.50 0.97
N GLN A 75 -2.88 6.14 0.08
CA GLN A 75 -2.59 5.62 -1.26
C GLN A 75 -1.77 4.31 -1.19
N ALA A 76 -0.73 4.28 -0.37
CA ALA A 76 0.10 3.08 -0.16
C ALA A 76 -0.74 1.90 0.36
N THR A 77 -1.67 2.16 1.29
CA THR A 77 -2.61 1.17 1.81
C THR A 77 -3.50 0.61 0.71
N SER A 78 -4.08 1.49 -0.13
CA SER A 78 -4.90 1.07 -1.26
C SER A 78 -4.14 0.19 -2.25
N VAL A 79 -2.90 0.55 -2.60
CA VAL A 79 -2.06 -0.26 -3.50
C VAL A 79 -1.79 -1.64 -2.89
N ARG A 80 -1.38 -1.69 -1.61
CA ARG A 80 -1.15 -2.96 -0.89
C ARG A 80 -2.38 -3.85 -0.93
N ASP A 81 -3.55 -3.28 -0.65
CA ASP A 81 -4.81 -4.02 -0.60
C ASP A 81 -5.18 -4.59 -1.97
N ILE A 82 -5.06 -3.80 -3.06
CA ILE A 82 -5.28 -4.29 -4.43
C ILE A 82 -4.35 -5.47 -4.77
N LEU A 83 -3.06 -5.36 -4.43
CA LEU A 83 -2.09 -6.44 -4.68
C LEU A 83 -2.42 -7.70 -3.86
N ARG A 84 -2.81 -7.54 -2.58
CA ARG A 84 -3.20 -8.64 -1.70
C ARG A 84 -4.45 -9.35 -2.20
N ASP A 85 -5.45 -8.58 -2.59
CA ASP A 85 -6.72 -9.11 -3.07
C ASP A 85 -6.50 -9.83 -4.40
N GLY A 86 -5.76 -9.21 -5.32
CA GLY A 86 -5.33 -9.85 -6.57
C GLY A 86 -4.55 -11.15 -6.34
N HIS A 87 -3.60 -11.17 -5.40
CA HIS A 87 -2.87 -12.39 -5.03
C HIS A 87 -3.81 -13.48 -4.52
N THR A 88 -4.76 -13.12 -3.65
CA THR A 88 -5.72 -14.05 -3.06
C THR A 88 -6.63 -14.65 -4.13
N THR A 89 -7.19 -13.82 -5.02
CA THR A 89 -8.07 -14.26 -6.10
C THR A 89 -7.34 -15.19 -7.07
N VAL A 90 -6.15 -14.82 -7.53
CA VAL A 90 -5.39 -15.65 -8.49
C VAL A 90 -4.94 -16.96 -7.84
N LYS A 91 -4.52 -16.93 -6.57
CA LYS A 91 -4.14 -18.14 -5.82
C LYS A 91 -5.32 -19.09 -5.64
N ALA A 92 -6.50 -18.57 -5.33
CA ALA A 92 -7.72 -19.37 -5.23
C ALA A 92 -8.07 -20.03 -6.57
N ALA A 93 -8.11 -19.26 -7.66
CA ALA A 93 -8.40 -19.78 -9.00
C ALA A 93 -7.39 -20.85 -9.45
N GLN A 94 -6.09 -20.64 -9.19
CA GLN A 94 -5.06 -21.65 -9.48
C GLN A 94 -5.27 -22.93 -8.64
N GLY A 95 -5.65 -22.79 -7.36
CA GLY A 95 -5.95 -23.93 -6.50
C GLY A 95 -7.14 -24.76 -6.97
N GLU A 96 -8.22 -24.08 -7.40
CA GLU A 96 -9.38 -24.74 -7.99
C GLU A 96 -9.03 -25.47 -9.29
N LEU A 97 -8.22 -24.83 -10.15
CA LEU A 97 -7.75 -25.43 -11.39
C LEU A 97 -6.96 -26.72 -11.13
N LYS A 98 -5.98 -26.66 -10.20
CA LYS A 98 -5.19 -27.84 -9.78
C LYS A 98 -6.10 -28.96 -9.28
N ARG A 99 -7.07 -28.65 -8.43
CA ARG A 99 -8.02 -29.64 -7.90
C ARG A 99 -8.81 -30.35 -8.99
N VAL A 100 -9.25 -29.63 -10.03
CA VAL A 100 -9.99 -30.23 -11.16
C VAL A 100 -9.07 -31.11 -12.01
N VAL A 101 -7.82 -30.70 -12.22
CA VAL A 101 -6.81 -31.47 -12.96
C VAL A 101 -6.42 -32.76 -12.23
N ASP A 102 -6.21 -32.67 -10.92
CA ASP A 102 -5.78 -33.80 -10.09
C ASP A 102 -6.92 -34.79 -9.80
N ASN A 103 -8.17 -34.33 -9.87
CA ASN A 103 -9.36 -35.16 -9.67
C ASN A 103 -10.37 -34.95 -10.82
N PRO A 104 -10.05 -35.43 -12.04
CA PRO A 104 -10.94 -35.30 -13.17
C PRO A 104 -12.24 -36.04 -12.88
N ARG A 105 -13.39 -35.40 -13.14
CA ARG A 105 -14.69 -36.09 -13.01
C ARG A 105 -14.63 -37.33 -13.91
N ARG A 106 -14.84 -38.50 -13.31
CA ARG A 106 -15.01 -39.76 -14.07
C ARG A 106 -16.20 -39.57 -15.02
N ALA A 107 -15.96 -39.86 -16.30
CA ALA A 107 -17.01 -39.94 -17.32
C ALA A 107 -17.95 -41.11 -17.03
#